data_AF-A0A2N2MAH0-F1
#
_entry.id   AF-A0A2N2MAH0-F1
#
_cell.length_a   1.000
_cell.length_b   1.000
_cell.length_c   1.000
_cell.angle_alpha   90.00
_cell.angle_beta   90.00
_cell.angle_gamma   90.00
#
_symmetry.space_group_name_H-M   'P 1'
#
loop_
_entity.id
_entity.type
_entity.pdbx_description
1 polymer ?
#
loop_
_entity_poly.entity_id
_entity_poly.type
_entity_poly.pdbx_seq_one_letter_code
_entity_poly.pdbx_strand_id
1 'polypeptide(L)'
;MKKLKKLLVAFFDPSSSVLLFILGTATLTLVLNASYDYFNDPKTIKGGFLFAGASLVVFILTVMIKLMVKAKPIYVDISPEQKPKKQFALALLVSLDKAAAEEIIKYHLPELHYCWLISTPDSVKVALDIKERYKEKIAVIYAGSEYIVAAFELMSTYRVAEKILTQEIYKLEPRPSHIMLDITGGTKPMTAGMVLAGFANQAPMEYTQAVRDEKGGVAEGAVAQPTLIEAYFSSSIDKKGRTIKHRDK
;
A
#
# COMPACT_ATOMS: atom_id res chain seq x y z
N MET A 1 31.76 -13.68 -8.91
CA MET A 1 31.74 -13.69 -7.42
C MET A 1 30.59 -12.92 -6.76
N LYS A 2 30.36 -11.61 -7.01
CA LYS A 2 29.30 -10.83 -6.31
C LYS A 2 27.88 -11.44 -6.41
N LYS A 3 27.52 -12.02 -7.57
CA LYS A 3 26.21 -12.68 -7.77
C LYS A 3 26.07 -13.97 -6.94
N LEU A 4 27.13 -14.78 -6.86
CA LEU A 4 27.16 -16.03 -6.09
C LEU A 4 27.03 -15.75 -4.58
N LYS A 5 27.71 -14.71 -4.08
CA LYS A 5 27.60 -14.28 -2.68
C LYS A 5 26.17 -13.85 -2.33
N LYS A 6 25.52 -13.04 -3.17
CA LYS A 6 24.10 -12.66 -2.98
C LYS A 6 23.16 -13.87 -2.98
N LEU A 7 23.46 -14.84 -3.84
CA LEU A 7 22.72 -16.10 -3.95
C LEU A 7 22.80 -16.94 -2.68
N LEU A 8 24.01 -17.13 -2.15
CA LEU A 8 24.22 -17.88 -0.90
C LEU A 8 23.57 -17.16 0.29
N VAL A 9 23.69 -15.84 0.38
CA VAL A 9 23.08 -15.06 1.46
C VAL A 9 21.55 -15.14 1.41
N ALA A 10 20.91 -14.95 0.26
CA ALA A 10 19.46 -15.05 0.12
C ALA A 10 18.90 -16.47 0.35
N PHE A 11 19.78 -17.46 0.51
CA PHE A 11 19.42 -18.86 0.65
C PHE A 11 19.60 -19.38 2.08
N PHE A 12 20.68 -18.97 2.74
CA PHE A 12 20.92 -19.25 4.15
C PHE A 12 20.29 -18.21 5.09
N ASP A 13 19.59 -17.22 4.54
CA ASP A 13 18.82 -16.25 5.32
C ASP A 13 17.37 -16.73 5.52
N PRO A 14 17.00 -17.20 6.73
CA PRO A 14 15.67 -17.73 7.03
C PRO A 14 14.58 -16.67 6.88
N SER A 15 14.94 -15.38 6.99
CA SER A 15 13.99 -14.26 6.91
C SER A 15 13.41 -14.08 5.50
N SER A 16 14.12 -14.58 4.48
CA SER A 16 13.73 -14.40 3.08
C SER A 16 12.77 -15.48 2.57
N SER A 17 12.88 -16.72 3.09
CA SER A 17 11.98 -17.85 2.81
C SER A 17 12.41 -19.08 3.63
N VAL A 18 11.59 -19.46 4.61
CA VAL A 18 11.81 -20.67 5.45
C VAL A 18 11.90 -21.95 4.60
N LEU A 19 11.08 -22.06 3.54
CA LEU A 19 11.08 -23.24 2.66
C LEU A 19 12.39 -23.41 1.89
N LEU A 20 12.97 -22.31 1.37
CA LEU A 20 14.25 -22.40 0.66
C LEU A 20 15.39 -22.76 1.60
N PHE A 21 15.37 -22.23 2.81
CA PHE A 21 16.35 -22.58 3.84
C PHE A 21 16.31 -24.09 4.17
N ILE A 22 15.11 -24.66 4.35
CA ILE A 22 14.95 -26.11 4.58
C ILE A 22 15.43 -26.92 3.37
N LEU A 23 15.01 -26.54 2.16
CA LEU A 23 15.41 -27.24 0.94
C LEU A 23 16.94 -27.21 0.74
N GLY A 24 17.56 -26.12 1.16
CA GLY A 24 19.00 -25.92 1.10
C GLY A 24 19.82 -26.73 2.05
N THR A 25 19.42 -26.72 3.32
CA THR A 25 20.08 -27.53 4.33
C THR A 25 19.96 -29.01 4.01
N ALA A 26 18.79 -29.45 3.51
CA ALA A 26 18.58 -30.82 3.03
C ALA A 26 19.50 -31.18 1.83
N THR A 27 19.53 -30.33 0.80
CA THR A 27 20.39 -30.55 -0.39
C THR A 27 21.87 -30.58 0.00
N LEU A 28 22.32 -29.65 0.85
CA LEU A 28 23.70 -29.61 1.32
C LEU A 28 24.07 -30.89 2.08
N THR A 29 23.17 -31.40 2.92
CA THR A 29 23.38 -32.64 3.67
C THR A 29 23.54 -33.85 2.73
N LEU A 30 22.69 -33.95 1.71
CA LEU A 30 22.77 -35.02 0.72
C LEU A 30 24.07 -34.96 -0.08
N VAL A 31 24.51 -33.76 -0.48
CA VAL A 31 25.78 -33.57 -1.20
C VAL A 31 26.98 -33.91 -0.33
N LEU A 32 26.97 -33.52 0.95
CA LEU A 32 28.04 -33.84 1.89
C LEU A 32 28.14 -35.36 2.13
N ASN A 33 27.01 -36.04 2.33
CA ASN A 33 26.98 -37.49 2.50
C ASN A 33 27.47 -38.22 1.24
N ALA A 34 27.01 -37.81 0.05
CA ALA A 34 27.49 -38.38 -1.20
C ALA A 34 29.00 -38.14 -1.42
N SER A 35 29.51 -36.98 -1.01
CA SER A 35 30.95 -36.68 -1.07
C SER A 35 31.73 -37.55 -0.09
N TYR A 36 31.24 -37.73 1.13
CA TYR A 36 31.86 -38.60 2.15
C TYR A 36 31.94 -40.05 1.67
N ASP A 37 30.86 -40.58 1.08
CA ASP A 37 30.84 -41.92 0.51
C ASP A 37 31.86 -42.06 -0.64
N TYR A 38 31.96 -41.05 -1.52
CA TYR A 38 32.93 -41.03 -2.62
C TYR A 38 34.38 -41.11 -2.13
N PHE A 39 34.74 -40.35 -1.10
CA PHE A 39 36.11 -40.32 -0.57
C PHE A 39 36.49 -41.61 0.16
N ASN A 40 35.53 -42.30 0.77
CA ASN A 40 35.79 -43.53 1.51
C ASN A 40 35.72 -44.80 0.66
N ASP A 41 34.83 -44.86 -0.34
CA ASP A 41 34.74 -45.99 -1.26
C ASP A 41 34.37 -45.52 -2.69
N PRO A 42 35.38 -45.12 -3.48
CA PRO A 42 35.15 -44.57 -4.82
C PRO A 42 34.67 -45.61 -5.84
N LYS A 43 34.73 -46.92 -5.53
CA LYS A 43 34.38 -48.00 -6.48
C LYS A 43 32.93 -48.44 -6.37
N THR A 44 32.24 -48.14 -5.27
CA THR A 44 30.80 -48.42 -5.14
C THR A 44 29.98 -47.14 -5.31
N ILE A 45 29.53 -46.89 -6.54
CA ILE A 45 28.50 -45.87 -6.78
C ILE A 45 27.18 -46.39 -6.20
N LYS A 46 26.95 -46.08 -4.92
CA LYS A 46 25.68 -46.37 -4.25
C LYS A 46 24.58 -45.44 -4.79
N GLY A 47 23.31 -45.88 -4.74
CA GLY A 47 22.17 -45.13 -5.26
C GLY A 47 22.00 -43.69 -4.72
N GLY A 48 22.71 -43.32 -3.65
CA GLY A 48 22.72 -41.96 -3.09
C GLY A 48 23.16 -40.86 -4.06
N PHE A 49 24.02 -41.16 -5.03
CA PHE A 49 24.46 -40.17 -6.03
C PHE A 49 23.33 -39.67 -6.93
N LEU A 50 22.36 -40.53 -7.28
CA LEU A 50 21.19 -40.14 -8.08
C LEU A 50 20.29 -39.17 -7.32
N PHE A 51 20.05 -39.43 -6.03
CA PHE A 51 19.25 -38.53 -5.18
C PHE A 51 19.96 -37.19 -4.92
N ALA A 52 21.28 -37.20 -4.70
CA ALA A 52 22.07 -35.98 -4.58
C ALA A 52 22.03 -35.16 -5.88
N GLY A 53 22.19 -35.79 -7.04
CA GLY A 53 22.08 -35.14 -8.34
C GLY A 53 20.69 -34.54 -8.59
N ALA A 54 19.63 -35.32 -8.36
CA ALA A 54 18.25 -34.87 -8.55
C ALA A 54 17.89 -33.68 -7.63
N SER A 55 18.27 -33.74 -6.35
CA SER A 55 18.04 -32.63 -5.40
C SER A 55 18.78 -31.36 -5.82
N LEU A 56 20.02 -31.48 -6.30
CA LEU A 56 20.80 -30.35 -6.81
C LEU A 56 20.14 -29.71 -8.04
N VAL A 57 19.58 -30.51 -8.95
CA VAL A 57 18.87 -30.00 -10.14
C VAL A 57 17.59 -29.25 -9.75
N VAL A 58 16.76 -29.83 -8.88
CA VAL A 58 15.53 -29.16 -8.37
C VAL A 58 15.90 -27.87 -7.64
N PHE A 59 16.98 -27.89 -6.87
CA PHE A 59 17.50 -26.72 -6.18
C PHE A 59 17.91 -25.61 -7.18
N ILE A 60 18.73 -25.94 -8.19
CA ILE A 60 19.15 -25.00 -9.23
C ILE A 60 17.94 -24.43 -9.97
N LEU A 61 16.96 -25.27 -10.34
CA LEU A 61 15.72 -24.84 -11.01
C LEU A 61 14.91 -23.86 -10.15
N THR A 62 14.70 -24.16 -8.87
CA THR A 62 13.96 -23.29 -7.94
C THR A 62 14.64 -21.93 -7.79
N VAL A 63 15.97 -21.95 -7.67
CA VAL A 63 16.79 -20.74 -7.62
C VAL A 63 16.69 -19.95 -8.92
N MET A 64 16.81 -20.60 -10.07
CA MET A 64 16.66 -19.96 -11.38
C MET A 64 15.30 -19.32 -11.54
N ILE A 65 14.22 -20.01 -11.18
CA ILE A 65 12.85 -19.47 -11.21
C ILE A 65 12.76 -18.22 -10.33
N LYS A 66 13.23 -18.24 -9.07
CA LYS A 66 13.16 -17.07 -8.18
C LYS A 66 14.04 -15.90 -8.68
N LEU A 67 15.20 -16.19 -9.27
CA LEU A 67 16.07 -15.18 -9.86
C LEU A 67 15.54 -14.62 -11.19
N MET A 68 14.73 -15.40 -11.91
CA MET A 68 14.04 -14.97 -13.13
C MET A 68 12.76 -14.20 -12.81
N VAL A 69 12.05 -14.59 -11.75
CA VAL A 69 11.00 -13.82 -11.08
C VAL A 69 11.63 -12.71 -10.24
N LYS A 70 12.57 -11.94 -10.84
CA LYS A 70 12.96 -10.66 -10.26
C LYS A 70 11.68 -9.90 -10.04
N ALA A 71 11.38 -9.55 -8.79
CA ALA A 71 10.39 -8.53 -8.49
C ALA A 71 10.74 -7.35 -9.40
N LYS A 72 9.94 -7.16 -10.45
CA LYS A 72 10.15 -6.03 -11.36
C LYS A 72 10.14 -4.82 -10.45
N PRO A 73 11.19 -3.99 -10.46
CA PRO A 73 11.20 -2.79 -9.63
C PRO A 73 9.90 -2.05 -9.93
N ILE A 74 9.07 -1.93 -8.91
CA ILE A 74 7.87 -1.11 -8.96
C ILE A 74 8.41 0.31 -8.98
N TYR A 75 8.22 0.98 -10.11
CA TYR A 75 8.51 2.39 -10.20
C TYR A 75 7.24 3.14 -9.89
N VAL A 76 7.32 3.97 -8.86
CA VAL A 76 6.31 4.97 -8.54
C VAL A 76 6.74 6.23 -9.27
N ASP A 77 6.03 6.57 -10.34
CA ASP A 77 6.17 7.86 -11.01
C ASP A 77 5.33 8.87 -10.19
N ILE A 78 5.97 9.93 -9.70
CA ILE A 78 5.29 10.98 -8.96
C ILE A 78 5.07 12.12 -9.96
N SER A 79 3.83 12.24 -10.42
CA SER A 79 3.43 13.35 -11.29
C SER A 79 3.64 14.70 -10.57
N PRO A 80 3.87 15.79 -11.33
CA PRO A 80 3.89 17.14 -10.77
C PRO A 80 2.60 17.43 -10.00
N GLU A 81 2.69 18.24 -8.93
CA GLU A 81 1.57 18.58 -8.06
C GLU A 81 0.41 19.17 -8.87
N GLN A 82 -0.73 18.45 -8.87
CA GLN A 82 -1.95 18.87 -9.54
C GLN A 82 -3.03 19.17 -8.49
N LYS A 83 -3.84 20.19 -8.72
CA LYS A 83 -5.03 20.42 -7.88
C LYS A 83 -6.10 19.38 -8.21
N PRO A 84 -6.67 18.68 -7.22
CA PRO A 84 -7.71 17.70 -7.47
C PRO A 84 -8.97 18.43 -7.95
N LYS A 85 -9.67 17.84 -8.92
CA LYS A 85 -11.04 18.26 -9.24
C LYS A 85 -11.92 17.99 -8.03
N LYS A 86 -12.96 18.82 -7.84
CA LYS A 86 -13.99 18.54 -6.84
C LYS A 86 -14.70 17.22 -7.13
N GLN A 87 -15.19 16.56 -6.08
CA GLN A 87 -15.54 15.14 -6.12
C GLN A 87 -16.91 14.94 -5.52
N PHE A 88 -17.63 13.97 -6.07
CA PHE A 88 -18.98 13.63 -5.65
C PHE A 88 -19.01 12.87 -4.32
N ALA A 89 -17.93 12.12 -4.03
CA ALA A 89 -17.75 11.33 -2.82
C ALA A 89 -16.35 11.56 -2.23
N LEU A 90 -16.27 11.70 -0.90
CA LEU A 90 -15.02 11.93 -0.15
C LEU A 90 -14.97 11.04 1.09
N ALA A 91 -13.85 10.34 1.31
CA ALA A 91 -13.55 9.72 2.60
C ALA A 91 -12.29 10.37 3.18
N LEU A 92 -12.35 10.78 4.45
CA LEU A 92 -11.25 11.52 5.08
C LEU A 92 -10.98 11.05 6.51
N LEU A 93 -9.74 11.26 6.95
CA LEU A 93 -9.31 11.00 8.32
C LEU A 93 -9.58 12.21 9.23
N VAL A 94 -10.34 12.00 10.30
CA VAL A 94 -10.67 13.05 11.27
C VAL A 94 -9.66 13.04 12.42
N SER A 95 -9.04 14.20 12.64
CA SER A 95 -8.16 14.47 13.78
C SER A 95 -8.92 15.12 14.94
N LEU A 96 -8.26 15.34 16.08
CA LEU A 96 -8.82 16.14 17.18
C LEU A 96 -9.09 17.59 16.78
N ASP A 97 -8.29 18.12 15.86
CA ASP A 97 -8.56 19.40 15.21
C ASP A 97 -9.46 19.18 13.98
N LYS A 98 -10.56 19.94 13.93
CA LYS A 98 -11.53 19.89 12.83
C LYS A 98 -11.11 20.72 11.62
N ALA A 99 -10.17 21.65 11.76
CA ALA A 99 -9.87 22.65 10.73
C ALA A 99 -9.55 22.00 9.38
N ALA A 100 -8.63 21.04 9.34
CA ALA A 100 -8.24 20.36 8.09
C ALA A 100 -9.43 19.63 7.43
N ALA A 101 -10.20 18.89 8.22
CA ALA A 101 -11.38 18.16 7.73
C ALA A 101 -12.47 19.10 7.20
N GLU A 102 -12.71 20.22 7.89
CA GLU A 102 -13.71 21.20 7.44
C GLU A 102 -13.28 21.93 6.17
N GLU A 103 -12.00 22.30 6.06
CA GLU A 103 -11.50 22.99 4.87
C GLU A 103 -11.55 22.10 3.62
N ILE A 104 -11.22 20.81 3.74
CA ILE A 104 -11.34 19.90 2.58
C ILE A 104 -12.82 19.69 2.21
N ILE A 105 -13.71 19.53 3.19
CA ILE A 105 -15.16 19.46 2.92
C ILE A 105 -15.63 20.71 2.16
N LYS A 106 -15.23 21.91 2.62
CA LYS A 106 -15.57 23.18 1.94
C LYS A 106 -15.03 23.23 0.51
N TYR A 107 -13.83 22.70 0.27
CA TYR A 107 -13.24 22.67 -1.07
C TYR A 107 -14.09 21.85 -2.06
N HIS A 108 -14.59 20.68 -1.65
CA HIS A 108 -15.39 19.80 -2.52
C HIS A 108 -16.86 20.23 -2.66
N LEU A 109 -17.35 21.17 -1.86
CA LEU A 109 -18.70 21.74 -2.04
C LEU A 109 -18.75 22.70 -3.24
N PRO A 110 -19.90 22.81 -3.94
CA PRO A 110 -21.17 22.09 -3.72
C PRO A 110 -21.25 20.68 -4.33
N GLU A 111 -20.22 20.20 -5.00
CA GLU A 111 -20.22 18.94 -5.75
C GLU A 111 -20.22 17.69 -4.85
N LEU A 112 -19.87 17.84 -3.57
CA LEU A 112 -19.82 16.76 -2.58
C LEU A 112 -21.22 16.33 -2.10
N HIS A 113 -21.60 15.09 -2.39
CA HIS A 113 -22.88 14.50 -1.97
C HIS A 113 -22.74 13.45 -0.87
N TYR A 114 -21.61 12.72 -0.85
CA TYR A 114 -21.35 11.64 0.10
C TYR A 114 -20.03 11.85 0.83
N CYS A 115 -20.03 11.79 2.16
CA CYS A 115 -18.83 11.97 2.95
C CYS A 115 -18.68 10.89 4.02
N TRP A 116 -17.51 10.27 4.10
CA TRP A 116 -17.15 9.33 5.18
C TRP A 116 -16.10 9.95 6.09
N LEU A 117 -16.43 9.99 7.38
CA LEU A 117 -15.58 10.53 8.43
C LEU A 117 -14.99 9.37 9.24
N ILE A 118 -13.74 9.02 8.95
CA ILE A 118 -13.01 7.96 9.63
C ILE A 118 -12.28 8.57 10.82
N SER A 119 -12.63 8.14 12.03
CA SER A 119 -12.16 8.76 13.27
C SER A 119 -11.54 7.74 14.21
N THR A 120 -10.83 8.19 15.23
CA THR A 120 -10.41 7.39 16.39
C THR A 120 -11.45 7.51 17.51
N PRO A 121 -11.37 6.69 18.59
CA PRO A 121 -12.22 6.89 19.77
C PRO A 121 -12.14 8.32 20.33
N ASP A 122 -10.96 8.96 20.25
CA ASP A 122 -10.74 10.31 20.77
C ASP A 122 -11.31 11.40 19.86
N SER A 123 -11.38 11.17 18.54
CA SER A 123 -11.84 12.14 17.54
C SER A 123 -13.27 11.91 17.04
N VAL A 124 -13.96 10.86 17.50
CA VAL A 124 -15.34 10.56 17.08
C VAL A 124 -16.31 11.71 17.37
N LYS A 125 -16.14 12.42 18.50
CA LYS A 125 -16.97 13.58 18.84
C LYS A 125 -16.82 14.67 17.78
N VAL A 126 -15.59 14.92 17.32
CA VAL A 126 -15.30 15.88 16.25
C VAL A 126 -15.94 15.45 14.94
N ALA A 127 -15.89 14.16 14.59
CA ALA A 127 -16.54 13.64 13.40
C ALA A 127 -18.08 13.83 13.45
N LEU A 128 -18.69 13.59 14.61
CA LEU A 128 -20.13 13.81 14.80
C LEU A 128 -20.51 15.30 14.73
N ASP A 129 -19.68 16.18 15.29
CA ASP A 129 -19.89 17.64 15.19
C ASP A 129 -19.80 18.13 13.74
N ILE A 130 -18.83 17.62 12.96
CA ILE A 130 -18.71 17.90 11.53
C ILE A 130 -19.96 17.40 10.79
N LYS A 131 -20.39 16.17 11.07
CA LYS A 131 -21.61 15.61 10.48
C LYS A 131 -22.82 16.51 10.72
N GLU A 132 -23.03 16.95 11.96
CA GLU A 132 -24.16 17.81 12.31
C GLU A 132 -24.10 19.16 11.60
N ARG A 133 -22.90 19.76 11.49
CA ARG A 133 -22.68 21.05 10.83
C ARG A 133 -22.93 21.04 9.32
N TYR A 134 -22.65 19.93 8.65
CA TYR A 134 -22.72 19.83 7.18
C TYR A 134 -23.93 19.01 6.67
N LYS A 135 -24.80 18.51 7.55
CA LYS A 135 -25.97 17.68 7.18
C LYS A 135 -26.95 18.33 6.19
N GLU A 136 -27.01 19.65 6.16
CA GLU A 136 -27.88 20.41 5.23
C GLU A 136 -27.20 20.68 3.88
N LYS A 137 -25.88 20.51 3.79
CA LYS A 137 -25.06 20.81 2.61
C LYS A 137 -24.60 19.57 1.85
N ILE A 138 -24.54 18.43 2.53
CA ILE A 138 -24.08 17.15 1.98
C ILE A 138 -25.24 16.16 2.14
N ALA A 139 -25.61 15.47 1.07
CA ALA A 139 -26.77 14.59 1.06
C ALA A 139 -26.66 13.48 2.12
N VAL A 140 -25.50 12.85 2.27
CA VAL A 140 -25.27 11.82 3.29
C VAL A 140 -23.85 11.92 3.88
N ILE A 141 -23.78 11.95 5.22
CA ILE A 141 -22.52 11.89 5.96
C ILE A 141 -22.50 10.65 6.87
N TYR A 142 -21.54 9.79 6.61
CA TYR A 142 -21.25 8.56 7.34
C TYR A 142 -20.20 8.85 8.42
N ALA A 143 -20.61 8.72 9.68
CA ALA A 143 -19.77 8.90 10.86
C ALA A 143 -20.34 8.06 12.01
N GLY A 144 -19.49 7.65 12.95
CA GLY A 144 -19.88 6.87 14.12
C GLY A 144 -19.10 5.57 14.26
N SER A 145 -19.61 4.64 15.07
CA SER A 145 -18.91 3.42 15.51
C SER A 145 -18.35 2.56 14.38
N GLU A 146 -19.06 2.45 13.25
CA GLU A 146 -18.60 1.70 12.08
C GLU A 146 -17.34 2.27 11.41
N TYR A 147 -17.03 3.53 11.66
CA TYR A 147 -15.91 4.26 11.08
C TYR A 147 -14.88 4.66 12.13
N ILE A 148 -14.94 4.06 13.33
CA ILE A 148 -13.93 4.21 14.36
C ILE A 148 -12.79 3.22 14.09
N VAL A 149 -11.56 3.75 14.03
CA VAL A 149 -10.32 2.98 13.82
C VAL A 149 -9.36 3.14 14.99
N ALA A 150 -8.50 2.15 15.20
CA ALA A 150 -7.42 2.23 16.17
C ALA A 150 -6.26 3.06 15.60
N ALA A 151 -5.94 4.18 16.26
CA ALA A 151 -5.01 5.21 15.76
C ALA A 151 -3.60 4.69 15.43
N PHE A 152 -3.14 3.61 16.07
CA PHE A 152 -1.81 3.06 15.89
C PHE A 152 -1.81 1.71 15.16
N GLU A 153 -2.97 1.27 14.66
CA GLU A 153 -3.11 0.04 13.90
C GLU A 153 -3.43 0.35 12.44
N LEU A 154 -2.40 0.32 11.59
CA LEU A 154 -2.53 0.54 10.15
C LEU A 154 -3.64 -0.32 9.52
N MET A 155 -3.73 -1.60 9.90
CA MET A 155 -4.73 -2.52 9.35
C MET A 155 -6.17 -2.15 9.72
N SER A 156 -6.39 -1.44 10.84
CA SER A 156 -7.71 -0.96 11.23
C SER A 156 -8.22 0.08 10.21
N THR A 157 -7.35 1.04 9.83
CA THR A 157 -7.71 2.06 8.84
C THR A 157 -7.82 1.49 7.43
N TYR A 158 -6.90 0.59 7.05
CA TYR A 158 -6.96 -0.10 5.75
C TYR A 158 -8.31 -0.79 5.53
N ARG A 159 -8.78 -1.58 6.52
CA ARG A 159 -10.03 -2.34 6.40
C ARG A 159 -11.26 -1.46 6.28
N VAL A 160 -11.32 -0.35 7.02
CA VAL A 160 -12.44 0.60 6.92
C VAL A 160 -12.44 1.30 5.56
N ALA A 161 -11.29 1.78 5.10
CA ALA A 161 -11.17 2.40 3.78
C ALA A 161 -11.50 1.40 2.65
N GLU A 162 -10.99 0.16 2.73
CA GLU A 162 -11.31 -0.91 1.78
C GLU A 162 -12.81 -1.25 1.77
N LYS A 163 -13.46 -1.35 2.95
CA LYS A 163 -14.92 -1.55 3.05
C LYS A 163 -15.68 -0.44 2.33
N ILE A 164 -15.30 0.82 2.53
CA ILE A 164 -15.93 1.97 1.87
C ILE A 164 -15.80 1.85 0.34
N LEU A 165 -14.56 1.60 -0.13
CA LEU A 165 -14.22 1.54 -1.55
C LEU A 165 -14.82 0.33 -2.28
N THR A 166 -14.98 -0.81 -1.61
CA THR A 166 -15.39 -2.08 -2.24
C THR A 166 -16.84 -2.45 -1.99
N GLN A 167 -17.47 -1.92 -0.94
CA GLN A 167 -18.82 -2.36 -0.53
C GLN A 167 -19.81 -1.21 -0.41
N GLU A 168 -19.41 -0.06 0.16
CA GLU A 168 -20.36 1.01 0.46
C GLU A 168 -20.61 1.90 -0.76
N ILE A 169 -19.55 2.32 -1.45
CA ILE A 169 -19.65 3.23 -2.62
C ILE A 169 -20.51 2.63 -3.75
N TYR A 170 -20.44 1.31 -3.94
CA TYR A 170 -21.17 0.59 -5.00
C TYR A 170 -22.68 0.49 -4.75
N LYS A 171 -23.12 0.70 -3.50
CA LYS A 171 -24.54 0.68 -3.11
C LYS A 171 -25.24 2.02 -3.34
N LEU A 172 -24.51 3.06 -3.74
CA LEU A 172 -25.05 4.40 -3.90
C LEU A 172 -25.59 4.64 -5.31
N GLU A 173 -26.59 5.53 -5.39
CA GLU A 173 -27.19 6.00 -6.63
C GLU A 173 -27.23 7.54 -6.66
N PRO A 174 -26.69 8.20 -7.72
CA PRO A 174 -25.93 7.60 -8.80
C PRO A 174 -24.62 7.00 -8.28
N ARG A 175 -24.17 5.89 -8.87
CA ARG A 175 -22.88 5.28 -8.51
C ARG A 175 -21.78 6.32 -8.73
N PRO A 176 -21.09 6.77 -7.68
CA PRO A 176 -20.00 7.71 -7.83
C PRO A 176 -18.96 7.03 -8.72
N SER A 177 -18.69 7.61 -9.89
CA SER A 177 -17.64 7.09 -10.77
C SER A 177 -16.27 7.20 -10.09
N HIS A 178 -16.13 8.14 -9.14
CA HIS A 178 -14.90 8.40 -8.41
C HIS A 178 -15.22 8.84 -6.97
N ILE A 179 -14.51 8.25 -6.01
CA ILE A 179 -14.41 8.68 -4.62
C ILE A 179 -12.98 9.12 -4.36
N MET A 180 -12.79 10.20 -3.63
CA MET A 180 -11.47 10.67 -3.22
C MET A 180 -11.17 10.28 -1.77
N LEU A 181 -9.93 9.89 -1.51
CA LEU A 181 -9.42 9.69 -0.16
C LEU A 181 -8.55 10.88 0.26
N ASP A 182 -8.99 11.67 1.24
CA ASP A 182 -8.14 12.67 1.86
C ASP A 182 -7.32 12.06 3.00
N ILE A 183 -6.00 12.08 2.82
CA ILE A 183 -5.04 11.49 3.74
C ILE A 183 -4.37 12.54 4.66
N THR A 184 -4.91 13.77 4.69
CA THR A 184 -4.32 14.92 5.40
C THR A 184 -4.32 14.71 6.91
N GLY A 185 -5.45 14.22 7.44
CA GLY A 185 -5.66 14.05 8.86
C GLY A 185 -5.17 12.72 9.42
N GLY A 186 -5.52 12.48 10.69
CA GLY A 186 -5.17 11.26 11.41
C GLY A 186 -3.70 11.18 11.82
N THR A 187 -3.32 10.00 12.32
CA THR A 187 -1.92 9.67 12.64
C THR A 187 -1.24 9.06 11.42
N LYS A 188 0.10 9.00 11.42
CA LYS A 188 0.86 8.36 10.33
C LYS A 188 0.41 6.91 10.03
N PRO A 189 0.16 6.04 11.03
CA PRO A 189 -0.39 4.71 10.76
C PRO A 189 -1.76 4.73 10.06
N MET A 190 -2.65 5.67 10.41
CA MET A 190 -3.94 5.84 9.75
C MET A 190 -3.76 6.27 8.29
N THR A 191 -2.97 7.32 8.06
CA THR A 191 -2.58 7.79 6.71
C THR A 191 -2.04 6.64 5.88
N ALA A 192 -1.10 5.85 6.41
CA ALA A 192 -0.53 4.70 5.70
C ALA A 192 -1.57 3.63 5.38
N GLY A 193 -2.49 3.33 6.30
CA GLY A 193 -3.58 2.37 6.07
C GLY A 193 -4.52 2.82 4.96
N MET A 194 -4.91 4.10 4.96
CA MET A 194 -5.76 4.67 3.91
C MET A 194 -5.04 4.71 2.55
N VAL A 195 -3.76 5.09 2.53
CA VAL A 195 -2.94 5.08 1.30
C VAL A 195 -2.86 3.69 0.69
N LEU A 196 -2.62 2.66 1.52
CA LEU A 196 -2.58 1.27 1.05
C LEU A 196 -3.94 0.80 0.49
N ALA A 197 -5.04 1.21 1.12
CA ALA A 197 -6.38 0.90 0.60
C ALA A 197 -6.66 1.62 -0.72
N GLY A 198 -6.26 2.89 -0.85
CA GLY A 198 -6.35 3.64 -2.09
C GLY A 198 -5.55 2.98 -3.21
N PHE A 199 -4.32 2.57 -2.92
CA PHE A 199 -3.48 1.83 -3.85
C PHE A 199 -4.07 0.50 -4.30
N ALA A 200 -4.56 -0.31 -3.36
CA ALA A 200 -5.14 -1.61 -3.66
C ALA A 200 -6.37 -1.51 -4.58
N ASN A 201 -7.12 -0.40 -4.49
CA ASN A 201 -8.37 -0.17 -5.21
C ASN A 201 -8.24 0.85 -6.35
N GLN A 202 -7.03 1.34 -6.65
CA GLN A 202 -6.78 2.40 -7.63
C GLN A 202 -7.64 3.66 -7.40
N ALA A 203 -7.95 3.95 -6.13
CA ALA A 203 -8.72 5.13 -5.77
C ALA A 203 -7.83 6.37 -5.78
N PRO A 204 -8.31 7.52 -6.30
CA PRO A 204 -7.57 8.77 -6.22
C PRO A 204 -7.45 9.20 -4.76
N MET A 205 -6.30 9.78 -4.42
CA MET A 205 -5.99 10.27 -3.08
C MET A 205 -5.56 11.72 -3.16
N GLU A 206 -5.77 12.46 -2.10
CA GLU A 206 -5.33 13.85 -1.99
C GLU A 206 -4.80 14.13 -0.58
N TYR A 207 -4.01 15.19 -0.48
CA TYR A 207 -3.58 15.73 0.79
C TYR A 207 -3.53 17.25 0.72
N THR A 208 -3.75 17.92 1.84
CA THR A 208 -3.66 19.36 1.97
C THR A 208 -2.38 19.72 2.71
N GLN A 209 -1.54 20.55 2.08
CA GLN A 209 -0.39 21.12 2.76
C GLN A 209 -0.86 22.21 3.74
N ALA A 210 -0.45 22.10 5.00
CA ALA A 210 -0.61 23.20 5.95
C ALA A 210 0.30 24.35 5.49
N VAL A 211 -0.29 25.48 5.09
CA VAL A 211 0.47 26.71 4.82
C VAL A 211 1.06 27.16 6.16
N ARG A 212 2.38 27.27 6.20
CA ARG A 212 3.10 27.70 7.40
C ARG A 212 3.51 29.16 7.29
N ASP A 213 3.41 29.88 8.39
CA ASP A 213 3.98 31.22 8.52
C ASP A 213 5.51 31.18 8.55
N GLU A 214 6.14 32.36 8.53
CA GLU A 214 7.61 32.50 8.60
C GLU A 214 8.22 31.92 9.89
N LYS A 215 7.40 31.68 10.92
CA LYS A 215 7.80 31.10 12.20
C LYS A 215 7.56 29.58 12.25
N GLY A 216 7.05 28.99 11.16
CA GLY A 216 6.75 27.57 11.04
C GLY A 216 5.43 27.14 11.70
N GLY A 217 4.63 28.08 12.21
CA GLY A 217 3.26 27.88 12.68
C GLY A 217 2.26 27.78 11.54
N VAL A 218 1.04 27.29 11.77
CA VAL A 218 0.00 27.26 10.72
C VAL A 218 -0.49 28.69 10.49
N ALA A 219 -0.38 29.17 9.25
CA ALA A 219 -0.79 30.53 8.90
C ALA A 219 -2.31 30.68 9.08
N GLU A 220 -2.71 31.64 9.93
CA GLU A 220 -4.11 31.92 10.21
C GLU A 220 -4.81 32.47 8.95
N GLY A 221 -5.96 31.90 8.60
CA GLY A 221 -6.70 32.26 7.37
C GLY A 221 -6.16 31.65 6.08
N ALA A 222 -5.18 30.75 6.15
CA ALA A 222 -4.73 30.03 4.97
C ALA A 222 -5.82 29.12 4.40
N VAL A 223 -6.10 29.29 3.12
CA VAL A 223 -7.04 28.45 2.37
C VAL A 223 -6.39 27.10 2.10
N ALA A 224 -7.11 26.00 2.39
CA ALA A 224 -6.65 24.66 2.02
C ALA A 224 -6.37 24.57 0.52
N GLN A 225 -5.16 24.12 0.19
CA GLN A 225 -4.79 23.79 -1.18
C GLN A 225 -4.57 22.28 -1.27
N PRO A 226 -5.63 21.51 -1.56
CA PRO A 226 -5.48 20.08 -1.72
C PRO A 226 -4.64 19.81 -2.98
N THR A 227 -3.83 18.77 -2.87
CA THR A 227 -2.91 18.31 -3.90
C THR A 227 -3.22 16.84 -4.18
N LEU A 228 -3.47 16.55 -5.45
CA LEU A 228 -3.76 15.21 -5.93
C LEU A 228 -2.48 14.35 -5.84
N ILE A 229 -2.65 13.16 -5.29
CA ILE A 229 -1.63 12.11 -5.28
C ILE A 229 -1.95 11.18 -6.44
N GLU A 230 -1.34 11.47 -7.59
CA GLU A 230 -1.27 10.52 -8.69
C GLU A 230 -0.15 9.54 -8.41
N ALA A 231 -0.50 8.31 -8.03
CA ALA A 231 0.48 7.27 -7.86
C ALA A 231 -0.02 6.00 -8.56
N TYR A 232 0.62 5.69 -9.69
CA TYR A 232 0.32 4.55 -10.53
C TYR A 232 1.41 3.49 -10.37
N PHE A 233 1.00 2.24 -10.18
CA PHE A 233 1.92 1.10 -10.29
C PHE A 233 2.18 0.82 -11.78
N SER A 234 3.20 1.45 -12.36
CA SER A 234 3.61 1.11 -13.72
C SER A 234 4.41 -0.20 -13.74
N SER A 235 3.85 -1.24 -14.36
CA SER A 235 4.52 -2.54 -14.53
C SER A 235 5.51 -2.56 -15.71
N SER A 236 5.63 -1.45 -16.46
CA SER A 236 6.55 -1.37 -17.59
C SER A 236 7.09 0.05 -17.80
N ILE A 237 8.42 0.15 -17.70
CA ILE A 237 9.18 1.27 -18.22
C ILE A 237 9.89 0.78 -19.48
N ASP A 238 9.85 1.54 -20.57
CA ASP A 238 10.61 1.21 -21.77
C ASP A 238 12.12 1.17 -21.46
N LYS A 239 12.95 0.59 -22.35
CA LYS A 239 14.41 0.54 -22.17
C LYS A 239 15.07 1.92 -21.99
N LYS A 240 14.35 3.01 -22.21
CA LYS A 240 14.80 4.41 -22.11
C LYS A 240 14.28 5.11 -20.85
N GLY A 241 13.68 4.40 -19.90
CA GLY A 241 13.21 5.03 -18.67
C GLY A 241 11.85 5.72 -18.79
N ARG A 242 11.11 5.53 -19.90
CA ARG A 242 9.83 6.21 -20.13
C ARG A 242 8.65 5.33 -19.74
N THR A 243 7.71 5.93 -19.02
CA THR A 243 6.42 5.34 -18.64
C THR A 243 5.65 4.99 -19.92
N ILE A 244 5.37 3.70 -20.15
CA ILE A 244 4.52 3.28 -21.26
C ILE A 244 3.09 3.65 -20.86
N LYS A 245 2.58 4.77 -21.37
CA LYS A 245 1.16 5.11 -21.22
C LYS A 245 0.35 4.02 -21.91
N HIS A 246 -0.29 3.14 -21.14
CA HIS A 246 -1.43 2.40 -21.65
C HIS A 246 -2.51 3.42 -21.95
N ARG A 247 -2.80 3.63 -23.24
CA ARG A 247 -4.00 4.35 -23.64
C ARG A 247 -5.18 3.50 -23.17
N ASP A 248 -5.93 4.01 -22.21
CA ASP A 248 -7.25 3.50 -21.90
C ASP A 248 -8.07 3.52 -23.20
N LYS A 249 -8.63 2.36 -23.54
CA LYS A 249 -9.57 2.17 -24.64
C LYS A 249 -10.99 2.32 -24.13
#